data_AF-A0A2R6D4I9-F1
#
_entry.id   AF-A0A2R6D4I9-F1
#
_cell.length_a   1.000
_cell.length_b   1.000
_cell.length_c   1.000
_cell.angle_alpha   90.00
_cell.angle_beta   90.00
_cell.angle_gamma   90.00
#
_symmetry.space_group_name_H-M   'P 1'
#
loop_
_entity.id
_entity.type
_entity.pdbx_description
1 polymer ?
#
loop_
_entity_poly.entity_id
_entity_poly.type
_entity_poly.pdbx_seq_one_letter_code
_entity_poly.pdbx_strand_id
1 'polypeptide(L)'
;MQRRTLYGGSLGAAGLLLAGIQLLQGIQQVEGFDGGDRAIVYAFETVPFVLIGLALAFVGYWLTTQPAYEPDLPRIVAWGVGSTLLFASVAALILFSQQVTTNSLKGGEYVAMNQITVGAVVGVLVGLYDARSRQGQRELAAERDRVEQFAQKAADVNNYGRELNRSDSLDEVSSLCIQGIQAFLDVTGVAIVATDADDHEFLDNTVVSAADETLFELANDALDQEPASAVTVEDPPDALDAPTDLLSMLVTTHDDSSIVLLAFVDESNALEIEDVQLLEMLVAHAATAVDRIYDRRLAPAEGEPRRSRE
;
A
#
# COMPACT_ATOMS: atom_id res chain seq x y z
N MET A 1 19.44 6.36 -4.38
CA MET A 1 20.23 7.20 -5.34
C MET A 1 21.60 6.60 -5.72
N GLN A 2 22.52 6.35 -4.77
CA GLN A 2 23.88 5.88 -5.09
C GLN A 2 23.93 4.50 -5.77
N ARG A 3 22.97 3.61 -5.48
CA ARG A 3 22.85 2.30 -6.13
C ARG A 3 22.35 2.41 -7.58
N ARG A 4 21.37 3.28 -7.84
CA ARG A 4 20.83 3.52 -9.19
C ARG A 4 21.87 4.03 -10.16
N THR A 5 22.66 5.02 -9.75
CA THR A 5 23.74 5.56 -10.58
C THR A 5 24.84 4.53 -10.80
N LEU A 6 25.16 3.70 -9.80
CA LEU A 6 26.16 2.64 -9.93
C LEU A 6 25.71 1.54 -10.89
N TYR A 7 24.55 0.92 -10.67
CA TYR A 7 24.08 -0.19 -11.52
C TYR A 7 23.67 0.29 -12.91
N GLY A 8 22.84 1.32 -13.02
CA GLY A 8 22.41 1.87 -14.31
C GLY A 8 23.58 2.47 -15.09
N GLY A 9 24.50 3.17 -14.41
CA GLY A 9 25.72 3.70 -15.02
C GLY A 9 26.67 2.60 -15.50
N SER A 10 26.86 1.53 -14.72
CA SER A 10 27.69 0.39 -15.14
C SER A 10 27.10 -0.35 -16.35
N LEU A 11 25.77 -0.54 -16.39
CA LEU A 11 25.08 -1.12 -17.53
C LEU A 11 25.18 -0.21 -18.77
N GLY A 12 25.02 1.10 -18.55
CA GLY A 12 25.21 2.14 -19.56
C GLY A 12 26.60 2.07 -20.20
N ALA A 13 27.63 2.05 -19.36
CA ALA A 13 29.03 1.94 -19.76
C ALA A 13 29.32 0.62 -20.50
N ALA A 14 28.77 -0.50 -20.03
CA ALA A 14 28.90 -1.79 -20.70
C ALA A 14 28.27 -1.78 -22.10
N GLY A 15 27.09 -1.18 -22.26
CA GLY A 15 26.45 -1.01 -23.56
C GLY A 15 27.28 -0.17 -24.54
N LEU A 16 27.84 0.96 -24.07
CA LEU A 16 28.74 1.80 -24.88
C LEU A 16 30.02 1.07 -25.27
N LEU A 17 30.59 0.29 -24.36
CA LEU A 17 31.78 -0.51 -24.63
C LEU A 17 31.49 -1.59 -25.68
N LEU A 18 30.37 -2.30 -25.56
CA LEU A 18 29.95 -3.28 -26.56
C LEU A 18 29.71 -2.62 -27.93
N ALA A 19 29.02 -1.48 -27.98
CA ALA A 19 28.81 -0.75 -29.23
C ALA A 19 30.13 -0.31 -29.88
N GLY A 20 31.09 0.17 -29.08
CA GLY A 20 32.42 0.54 -29.56
C GLY A 20 33.22 -0.64 -30.11
N ILE A 21 33.20 -1.79 -29.42
CA ILE A 21 33.85 -3.02 -29.90
C ILE A 21 33.22 -3.49 -31.20
N GLN A 22 31.89 -3.51 -31.29
CA GLN A 22 31.16 -3.91 -32.49
C GLN A 22 31.47 -3.01 -33.68
N LEU A 23 31.58 -1.69 -33.46
CA LEU A 23 31.98 -0.74 -34.49
C LEU A 23 33.41 -1.03 -35.01
N LEU A 24 34.36 -1.26 -34.11
CA LEU A 24 35.75 -1.57 -34.48
C LEU A 24 35.86 -2.89 -35.24
N GLN A 25 35.16 -3.93 -34.77
CA GLN A 25 35.08 -5.22 -35.44
C GLN A 25 34.47 -5.09 -36.83
N GLY A 26 33.37 -4.35 -36.97
CA GLY A 26 32.75 -4.12 -38.28
C GLY A 26 33.66 -3.42 -39.28
N ILE A 27 34.47 -2.43 -38.84
CA ILE A 27 35.45 -1.76 -39.70
C ILE A 27 36.53 -2.75 -40.16
N GLN A 28 37.04 -3.60 -39.27
CA GLN A 28 38.05 -4.62 -39.60
C GLN A 28 37.50 -5.70 -40.52
N GLN A 29 36.25 -6.12 -40.31
CA GLN A 29 35.61 -7.17 -41.09
C GLN A 29 35.45 -6.76 -42.56
N VAL A 30 35.13 -5.50 -42.81
CA VAL A 30 34.88 -5.00 -44.17
C VAL A 30 36.14 -4.69 -44.97
N GLU A 31 37.34 -4.70 -44.36
CA GLU A 31 38.62 -4.57 -45.09
C GLU A 31 38.87 -5.73 -46.05
N GLY A 32 38.22 -6.87 -45.84
CA GLY A 32 38.29 -8.04 -46.72
C GLY A 32 37.30 -8.02 -47.90
N PHE A 33 36.49 -6.96 -48.06
CA PHE A 33 35.44 -6.86 -49.06
C PHE A 33 35.56 -5.60 -49.91
N ASP A 34 35.36 -5.73 -51.22
CA ASP A 34 35.42 -4.63 -52.18
C ASP A 34 34.01 -4.23 -52.68
N GLY A 35 33.87 -2.96 -53.09
CA GLY A 35 32.67 -2.48 -53.79
C GLY A 35 31.38 -2.53 -52.96
N GLY A 36 30.28 -2.99 -53.57
CA GLY A 36 28.93 -3.00 -52.97
C GLY A 36 28.78 -4.00 -51.81
N ASP A 37 29.53 -5.10 -51.83
CA ASP A 37 29.48 -6.14 -50.79
C ASP A 37 29.97 -5.58 -49.45
N ARG A 38 30.92 -4.65 -49.48
CA ARG A 38 31.42 -3.93 -48.31
C ARG A 38 30.30 -3.22 -47.54
N ALA A 39 29.42 -2.54 -48.28
CA ALA A 39 28.31 -1.80 -47.69
C ALA A 39 27.24 -2.73 -47.10
N ILE A 40 26.98 -3.86 -47.78
CA ILE A 40 26.01 -4.86 -47.35
C ILE A 40 26.49 -5.55 -46.07
N VAL A 41 27.73 -6.04 -46.03
CA VAL A 41 28.30 -6.70 -44.84
C VAL A 41 28.27 -5.76 -43.64
N TYR A 42 28.69 -4.51 -43.80
CA TYR A 42 28.62 -3.53 -42.71
C TYR A 42 27.19 -3.31 -42.21
N ALA A 43 26.24 -3.10 -43.14
CA ALA A 43 24.86 -2.78 -42.80
C ALA A 43 24.13 -3.92 -42.08
N PHE A 44 24.45 -5.18 -42.36
CA PHE A 44 23.75 -6.33 -41.80
C PHE A 44 24.51 -7.04 -40.68
N GLU A 45 25.84 -7.03 -40.70
CA GLU A 45 26.65 -7.74 -39.72
C GLU A 45 27.23 -6.83 -38.63
N THR A 46 27.26 -5.51 -38.83
CA THR A 46 27.78 -4.55 -37.85
C THR A 46 26.69 -3.68 -37.25
N VAL A 47 25.92 -2.98 -38.09
CA VAL A 47 24.97 -1.95 -37.63
C VAL A 47 23.96 -2.50 -36.61
N PRO A 48 23.34 -3.68 -36.78
CA PRO A 48 22.40 -4.20 -35.80
C PRO A 48 23.03 -4.40 -34.41
N PHE A 49 24.26 -4.91 -34.34
CA PHE A 49 24.92 -5.16 -33.06
C PHE A 49 25.39 -3.87 -32.38
N VAL A 50 25.81 -2.87 -33.15
CA VAL A 50 26.07 -1.51 -32.64
C VAL A 50 24.79 -0.93 -32.04
N LEU A 51 23.66 -1.03 -32.75
CA LEU A 51 22.36 -0.55 -32.27
C LEU A 51 21.91 -1.29 -31.00
N ILE A 52 22.15 -2.60 -30.92
CA ILE A 52 21.87 -3.40 -29.72
C ILE A 52 22.72 -2.91 -28.52
N GLY A 53 24.02 -2.65 -28.72
CA GLY A 53 24.89 -2.07 -27.69
C GLY A 53 24.42 -0.69 -27.23
N LEU A 54 24.02 0.18 -28.17
CA LEU A 54 23.46 1.49 -27.86
C LEU A 54 22.10 1.40 -27.14
N ALA A 55 21.25 0.44 -27.49
CA ALA A 55 20.00 0.18 -26.80
C ALA A 55 20.26 -0.24 -25.35
N LEU A 56 21.27 -1.08 -25.11
CA LEU A 56 21.69 -1.43 -23.75
C LEU A 56 22.20 -0.21 -22.98
N ALA A 57 22.96 0.67 -23.64
CA ALA A 57 23.43 1.91 -23.05
C ALA A 57 22.26 2.83 -22.63
N PHE A 58 21.27 2.96 -23.52
CA PHE A 58 20.05 3.70 -23.27
C PHE A 58 19.26 3.12 -22.10
N VAL A 59 19.08 1.80 -22.04
CA VAL A 59 18.42 1.11 -20.91
C VAL A 59 19.16 1.37 -19.60
N GLY A 60 20.49 1.31 -19.60
CA GLY A 60 21.31 1.63 -18.43
C GLY A 60 21.08 3.06 -17.93
N TYR A 61 21.12 4.04 -18.86
CA TYR A 61 20.80 5.43 -18.54
C TYR A 61 19.36 5.58 -18.01
N TRP A 62 18.37 5.00 -18.70
CA TRP A 62 16.97 5.06 -18.30
C TRP A 62 16.75 4.51 -16.89
N LEU A 63 17.40 3.38 -16.52
CA LEU A 63 17.35 2.83 -15.17
C LEU A 63 17.91 3.78 -14.10
N THR A 64 18.84 4.67 -14.43
CA THR A 64 19.30 5.69 -13.48
C THR A 64 18.19 6.68 -13.10
N THR A 65 17.20 6.87 -13.98
CA THR A 65 16.08 7.80 -13.79
C THR A 65 14.86 7.18 -13.11
N GLN A 66 14.78 5.84 -13.02
CA GLN A 66 13.60 5.14 -12.53
C GLN A 66 13.75 4.65 -11.08
N PRO A 67 13.08 5.29 -10.09
CA PRO A 67 13.15 4.85 -8.69
C PRO A 67 12.49 3.49 -8.44
N ALA A 68 11.43 3.16 -9.18
CA ALA A 68 10.64 1.94 -9.00
C ALA A 68 11.48 0.65 -9.11
N TYR A 69 12.56 0.67 -9.90
CA TYR A 69 13.42 -0.49 -10.12
C TYR A 69 14.58 -0.63 -9.14
N GLU A 70 14.82 0.33 -8.23
CA GLU A 70 15.97 0.34 -7.31
C GLU A 70 16.15 -0.98 -6.52
N PRO A 71 15.07 -1.63 -6.00
CA PRO A 71 15.19 -2.91 -5.30
C PRO A 71 15.63 -4.08 -6.20
N ASP A 72 15.30 -4.02 -7.50
CA ASP A 72 15.45 -5.11 -8.44
C ASP A 72 16.68 -4.97 -9.35
N LEU A 73 17.43 -3.85 -9.27
CA LEU A 73 18.65 -3.59 -10.05
C LEU A 73 19.71 -4.71 -9.99
N PRO A 74 20.08 -5.26 -8.81
CA PRO A 74 21.09 -6.33 -8.76
C PRO A 74 20.66 -7.58 -9.53
N ARG A 75 19.36 -7.85 -9.56
CA ARG A 75 18.76 -9.00 -10.24
C ARG A 75 18.71 -8.80 -11.75
N ILE A 76 18.40 -7.58 -12.21
CA ILE A 76 18.49 -7.22 -13.64
C ILE A 76 19.93 -7.45 -14.14
N VAL A 77 20.92 -6.98 -13.38
CA VAL A 77 22.35 -7.19 -13.72
C VAL A 77 22.74 -8.66 -13.64
N ALA A 78 22.27 -9.41 -12.64
CA ALA A 78 22.52 -10.85 -12.54
C ALA A 78 21.99 -11.63 -13.74
N TRP A 79 20.80 -11.30 -14.25
CA TRP A 79 20.26 -11.88 -15.49
C TRP A 79 21.10 -11.51 -16.71
N GLY A 80 21.55 -10.25 -16.81
CA GLY A 80 22.48 -9.81 -17.85
C GLY A 80 23.79 -10.60 -17.85
N VAL A 81 24.45 -10.70 -16.69
CA VAL A 81 25.70 -11.47 -16.52
C VAL A 81 25.48 -12.95 -16.81
N GLY A 82 24.43 -13.55 -16.24
CA GLY A 82 24.12 -14.97 -16.44
C GLY A 82 23.85 -15.31 -17.91
N SER A 83 23.07 -14.49 -18.61
CA SER A 83 22.81 -14.69 -20.03
C SER A 83 24.05 -14.44 -20.89
N THR A 84 24.87 -13.43 -20.56
CA THR A 84 26.16 -13.20 -21.23
C THR A 84 27.08 -14.42 -21.12
N LEU A 85 27.22 -15.01 -19.93
CA LEU A 85 28.03 -16.20 -19.70
C LEU A 85 27.48 -17.43 -20.42
N LEU A 86 26.16 -17.60 -20.45
CA LEU A 86 25.51 -18.66 -21.20
C LEU A 86 25.83 -18.56 -22.70
N PHE A 87 25.65 -17.37 -23.29
CA PHE A 87 25.90 -17.16 -24.71
C PHE A 87 27.39 -17.22 -25.06
N ALA A 88 28.28 -16.76 -24.18
CA ALA A 88 29.73 -16.95 -24.35
C ALA A 88 30.09 -18.45 -24.39
N SER A 89 29.43 -19.26 -23.56
CA SER A 89 29.62 -20.72 -23.54
C SER A 89 29.11 -21.38 -24.82
N VAL A 90 27.96 -20.93 -25.33
CA VAL A 90 27.42 -21.36 -26.64
C VAL A 90 28.38 -20.98 -27.76
N ALA A 91 28.92 -19.77 -27.76
CA ALA A 91 29.91 -19.34 -28.73
C ALA A 91 31.17 -20.21 -28.70
N ALA A 92 31.72 -20.48 -27.51
CA ALA A 92 32.88 -21.35 -27.35
C ALA A 92 32.64 -22.75 -27.93
N LEU A 93 31.43 -23.31 -27.71
CA LEU A 93 31.04 -24.60 -28.26
C LEU A 93 30.95 -24.57 -29.80
N ILE A 94 30.37 -23.51 -30.38
CA ILE A 94 30.30 -23.31 -31.83
C ILE A 94 31.70 -23.24 -32.43
N LEU A 95 32.61 -22.45 -31.84
CA LEU A 95 33.99 -22.31 -32.30
C LEU A 95 34.78 -23.62 -32.19
N PHE A 96 34.59 -24.35 -31.09
CA PHE A 96 35.17 -25.68 -30.92
C PHE A 96 34.68 -26.64 -32.01
N SER A 97 33.37 -26.68 -32.27
CA SER A 97 32.79 -27.50 -33.33
C SER A 97 33.34 -27.11 -34.71
N GLN A 98 33.44 -25.82 -35.00
CA GLN A 98 33.97 -25.33 -36.28
C GLN A 98 35.44 -25.73 -36.46
N GLN A 99 36.25 -25.63 -35.39
CA GLN A 99 37.64 -26.05 -35.42
C GLN A 99 37.77 -27.56 -35.69
N VAL A 100 36.93 -28.39 -35.07
CA VAL A 100 36.94 -29.84 -35.28
C VAL A 100 36.49 -30.21 -36.70
N THR A 101 35.45 -29.56 -37.22
CA THR A 101 34.86 -29.92 -38.52
C THR A 101 35.60 -29.32 -39.71
N THR A 102 36.08 -28.08 -39.61
CA THR A 102 36.63 -27.32 -40.75
C THR A 102 38.11 -26.99 -40.61
N ASN A 103 38.72 -27.30 -39.46
CA ASN A 103 40.11 -26.96 -39.12
C ASN A 103 40.43 -25.46 -39.31
N SER A 104 39.44 -24.59 -39.06
CA SER A 104 39.55 -23.14 -39.19
C SER A 104 38.74 -22.41 -38.12
N LEU A 105 39.29 -21.33 -37.60
CA LEU A 105 38.62 -20.36 -36.72
C LEU A 105 38.44 -19.00 -37.40
N LYS A 106 38.51 -18.95 -38.74
CA LYS A 106 38.42 -17.67 -39.46
C LYS A 106 37.08 -17.00 -39.15
N GLY A 107 37.16 -15.79 -38.58
CA GLY A 107 35.99 -15.01 -38.17
C GLY A 107 35.34 -15.42 -36.85
N GLY A 108 35.96 -16.33 -36.09
CA GLY A 108 35.38 -16.82 -34.83
C GLY A 108 35.20 -15.74 -33.75
N GLU A 109 36.05 -14.72 -33.77
CA GLU A 109 35.97 -13.55 -32.87
C GLU A 109 34.67 -12.74 -33.05
N TYR A 110 34.18 -12.61 -34.29
CA TYR A 110 32.92 -11.92 -34.60
C TYR A 110 31.73 -12.73 -34.08
N VAL A 111 31.74 -14.06 -34.31
CA VAL A 111 30.69 -14.96 -33.81
C VAL A 111 30.60 -14.90 -32.29
N ALA A 112 31.75 -14.94 -31.60
CA ALA A 112 31.78 -14.87 -30.13
C ALA A 112 31.26 -13.53 -29.62
N MET A 113 31.71 -12.40 -30.18
CA MET A 113 31.28 -11.08 -29.74
C MET A 113 29.79 -10.84 -30.01
N ASN A 114 29.27 -11.31 -31.15
CA ASN A 114 27.85 -11.23 -31.49
C ASN A 114 26.99 -12.01 -30.50
N GLN A 115 27.38 -13.24 -30.16
CA GLN A 115 26.66 -14.03 -29.15
C GLN A 115 26.70 -13.37 -27.78
N ILE A 116 27.86 -12.87 -27.34
CA ILE A 116 28.00 -12.14 -26.07
C ILE A 116 27.08 -10.92 -26.04
N THR A 117 27.03 -10.15 -27.12
CA THR A 117 26.20 -8.93 -27.23
C THR A 117 24.71 -9.27 -27.16
N VAL A 118 24.29 -10.32 -27.87
CA VAL A 118 22.90 -10.80 -27.84
C VAL A 118 22.54 -11.31 -26.45
N GLY A 119 23.40 -12.13 -25.84
CA GLY A 119 23.19 -12.66 -24.48
C GLY A 119 23.06 -11.54 -23.46
N ALA A 120 23.91 -10.52 -23.51
CA ALA A 120 23.83 -9.37 -22.61
C ALA A 120 22.47 -8.67 -22.67
N VAL A 121 21.98 -8.39 -23.89
CA VAL A 121 20.68 -7.71 -24.06
C VAL A 121 19.51 -8.60 -23.71
N VAL A 122 19.50 -9.86 -24.15
CA VAL A 122 18.44 -10.83 -23.80
C VAL A 122 18.35 -11.00 -22.28
N GLY A 123 19.48 -11.16 -21.60
CA GLY A 123 19.49 -11.27 -20.14
C GLY A 123 18.91 -10.04 -19.45
N VAL A 124 19.32 -8.84 -19.87
CA VAL A 124 18.81 -7.59 -19.29
C VAL A 124 17.31 -7.42 -19.53
N LEU A 125 16.81 -7.77 -20.72
CA LEU A 125 15.38 -7.73 -21.03
C LEU A 125 14.59 -8.70 -20.14
N VAL A 126 15.07 -9.93 -19.95
CA VAL A 126 14.46 -10.90 -19.04
C VAL A 126 14.47 -10.37 -17.60
N GLY A 127 15.59 -9.78 -17.17
CA GLY A 127 15.71 -9.16 -15.85
C GLY A 127 14.70 -8.01 -15.63
N LEU A 128 14.51 -7.16 -16.63
CA LEU A 128 13.52 -6.07 -16.60
C LEU A 128 12.08 -6.61 -16.52
N TYR A 129 11.79 -7.68 -17.28
CA TYR A 129 10.49 -8.33 -17.23
C TYR A 129 10.21 -8.96 -15.86
N ASP A 130 11.17 -9.69 -15.28
CA ASP A 130 11.06 -10.25 -13.92
C ASP A 130 10.84 -9.14 -12.88
N ALA A 131 11.59 -8.04 -12.97
CA ALA A 131 11.42 -6.89 -12.09
C ALA A 131 10.03 -6.25 -12.21
N ARG A 132 9.53 -6.05 -13.44
CA ARG A 132 8.19 -5.51 -13.69
C ARG A 132 7.09 -6.44 -13.15
N SER A 133 7.24 -7.74 -13.35
CA SER A 133 6.29 -8.73 -12.83
C SER A 133 6.21 -8.69 -11.31
N ARG A 134 7.35 -8.56 -10.63
CA ARG A 134 7.42 -8.47 -9.16
C ARG A 134 6.80 -7.20 -8.64
N GLN A 135 7.02 -6.07 -9.30
CA GLN A 135 6.38 -4.82 -8.92
C GLN A 135 4.84 -4.98 -8.96
N GLY A 136 4.29 -5.51 -10.05
CA GLY A 136 2.85 -5.76 -10.14
C GLY A 136 2.35 -6.72 -9.05
N GLN A 137 3.13 -7.74 -8.69
CA GLN A 137 2.78 -8.63 -7.57
C GLN A 137 2.79 -7.93 -6.20
N ARG A 138 3.73 -7.00 -5.96
CA ARG A 138 3.77 -6.22 -4.71
C ARG A 138 2.57 -5.27 -4.61
N GLU A 139 2.23 -4.61 -5.71
CA GLU A 139 1.06 -3.72 -5.79
C GLU A 139 -0.24 -4.52 -5.54
N LEU A 140 -0.39 -5.68 -6.18
CA LEU A 140 -1.54 -6.56 -5.96
C LEU A 140 -1.61 -7.11 -4.53
N ALA A 141 -0.46 -7.48 -3.94
CA ALA A 141 -0.41 -7.95 -2.56
C ALA A 141 -0.82 -6.84 -1.58
N ALA A 142 -0.30 -5.62 -1.76
CA ALA A 142 -0.65 -4.48 -0.93
C ALA A 142 -2.15 -4.16 -1.02
N GLU A 143 -2.73 -4.19 -2.21
CA GLU A 143 -4.17 -3.96 -2.40
C GLU A 143 -5.00 -5.07 -1.75
N ARG A 144 -4.59 -6.34 -1.91
CA ARG A 144 -5.26 -7.47 -1.25
C ARG A 144 -5.22 -7.33 0.27
N ASP A 145 -4.06 -7.01 0.83
CA ASP A 145 -3.87 -6.90 2.28
C ASP A 145 -4.72 -5.74 2.83
N ARG A 146 -4.83 -4.62 2.11
CA ARG A 146 -5.76 -3.51 2.42
C ARG A 146 -7.22 -3.99 2.41
N VAL A 147 -7.65 -4.68 1.36
CA VAL A 147 -9.04 -5.19 1.25
C VAL A 147 -9.34 -6.21 2.33
N GLU A 148 -8.39 -7.10 2.67
CA GLU A 148 -8.54 -8.08 3.73
C GLU A 148 -8.64 -7.41 5.10
N GLN A 149 -7.81 -6.39 5.37
CA GLN A 149 -7.90 -5.59 6.59
C GLN A 149 -9.25 -4.86 6.70
N PHE A 150 -9.71 -4.24 5.61
CA PHE A 150 -11.02 -3.59 5.58
C PHE A 150 -12.18 -4.59 5.80
N ALA A 151 -12.11 -5.76 5.17
CA ALA A 151 -13.13 -6.80 5.35
C ALA A 151 -13.17 -7.33 6.79
N GLN A 152 -12.01 -7.48 7.43
CA GLN A 152 -11.91 -7.85 8.84
C GLN A 152 -12.52 -6.77 9.74
N LYS A 153 -12.13 -5.51 9.55
CA LYS A 153 -12.70 -4.35 10.25
C LYS A 153 -14.23 -4.29 10.12
N ALA A 154 -14.77 -4.46 8.92
CA ALA A 154 -16.21 -4.47 8.66
C ALA A 154 -16.93 -5.67 9.31
N ALA A 155 -16.29 -6.85 9.35
CA ALA A 155 -16.84 -8.03 10.01
C ALA A 155 -16.95 -7.83 11.53
N ASP A 156 -15.93 -7.19 12.13
CA ASP A 156 -15.90 -6.87 13.55
C ASP A 156 -16.98 -5.83 13.90
N VAL A 157 -17.11 -4.76 13.13
CA VAL A 157 -18.18 -3.75 13.28
C VAL A 157 -19.57 -4.39 13.19
N ASN A 158 -19.79 -5.30 12.25
CA ASN A 158 -21.06 -6.02 12.15
C ASN A 158 -21.29 -6.94 13.36
N ASN A 159 -20.24 -7.54 13.94
CA ASN A 159 -20.38 -8.29 15.18
C ASN A 159 -20.83 -7.40 16.34
N TYR A 160 -20.17 -6.26 16.56
CA TYR A 160 -20.57 -5.29 17.57
C TYR A 160 -21.99 -4.76 17.31
N GLY A 161 -22.35 -4.43 16.06
CA GLY A 161 -23.70 -3.99 15.71
C GLY A 161 -24.78 -5.03 16.06
N ARG A 162 -24.50 -6.33 15.92
CA ARG A 162 -25.42 -7.39 16.37
C ARG A 162 -25.50 -7.51 17.89
N GLU A 163 -24.39 -7.31 18.59
CA GLU A 163 -24.32 -7.37 20.05
C GLU A 163 -25.02 -6.15 20.68
N LEU A 164 -24.78 -4.94 20.16
CA LEU A 164 -25.50 -3.71 20.51
C LEU A 164 -27.01 -3.87 20.33
N ASN A 165 -27.44 -4.45 19.21
CA ASN A 165 -28.84 -4.77 18.97
C ASN A 165 -29.39 -5.87 19.90
N ARG A 166 -28.60 -6.53 20.73
CA ARG A 166 -29.08 -7.47 21.75
C ARG A 166 -28.96 -6.92 23.16
N SER A 167 -28.26 -5.80 23.35
CA SER A 167 -28.06 -5.18 24.65
C SER A 167 -29.38 -4.75 25.28
N ASP A 168 -29.49 -4.97 26.59
CA ASP A 168 -30.69 -4.66 27.38
C ASP A 168 -30.49 -3.49 28.36
N SER A 169 -29.27 -2.95 28.47
CA SER A 169 -28.95 -1.78 29.28
C SER A 169 -28.03 -0.78 28.57
N LEU A 170 -28.04 0.47 29.03
CA LEU A 170 -27.14 1.52 28.53
C LEU A 170 -25.67 1.18 28.83
N ASP A 171 -25.38 0.61 30.00
CA ASP A 171 -24.02 0.18 30.40
C ASP A 171 -23.44 -0.88 29.45
N GLU A 172 -24.28 -1.80 28.94
CA GLU A 172 -23.84 -2.82 27.98
C GLU A 172 -23.57 -2.20 26.61
N VAL A 173 -24.40 -1.23 26.21
CA VAL A 173 -24.20 -0.46 24.97
C VAL A 173 -22.92 0.38 25.04
N SER A 174 -22.70 1.11 26.14
CA SER A 174 -21.51 1.95 26.30
C SER A 174 -20.23 1.12 26.29
N SER A 175 -20.21 0.01 27.03
CA SER A 175 -19.06 -0.90 27.07
C SER A 175 -18.72 -1.51 25.70
N LEU A 176 -19.74 -1.97 24.95
CA LEU A 176 -19.54 -2.49 23.59
C LEU A 176 -19.10 -1.40 22.60
N CYS A 177 -19.59 -0.17 22.75
CA CYS A 177 -19.15 0.96 21.93
C CYS A 177 -17.68 1.31 22.20
N ILE A 178 -17.28 1.42 23.47
CA ILE A 178 -15.88 1.64 23.82
C ILE A 178 -15.01 0.50 23.28
N GLN A 179 -15.40 -0.76 23.51
CA GLN A 179 -14.63 -1.90 23.04
C GLN A 179 -14.49 -1.91 21.51
N GLY A 180 -15.59 -1.65 20.80
CA GLY A 180 -15.60 -1.57 19.35
C GLY A 180 -14.70 -0.47 18.81
N ILE A 181 -14.76 0.73 19.40
CA ILE A 181 -13.99 1.89 18.96
C ILE A 181 -12.51 1.76 19.33
N GLN A 182 -12.19 1.27 20.51
CA GLN A 182 -10.81 0.99 20.91
C GLN A 182 -10.18 -0.06 19.98
N ALA A 183 -10.90 -1.14 19.68
CA ALA A 183 -10.42 -2.17 18.76
C ALA A 183 -10.26 -1.65 17.32
N PHE A 184 -11.12 -0.71 16.90
CA PHE A 184 -11.16 -0.20 15.54
C PHE A 184 -10.13 0.90 15.27
N LEU A 185 -10.01 1.86 16.18
CA LEU A 185 -9.12 3.01 16.06
C LEU A 185 -7.72 2.76 16.68
N ASP A 186 -7.53 1.61 17.34
CA ASP A 186 -6.34 1.31 18.15
C ASP A 186 -6.07 2.41 19.19
N VAL A 187 -7.14 2.94 19.79
CA VAL A 187 -7.10 4.00 20.79
C VAL A 187 -7.35 3.45 22.18
N THR A 188 -6.82 4.14 23.19
CA THR A 188 -7.04 3.80 24.59
C THR A 188 -7.96 4.78 25.31
N GLY A 189 -8.10 6.02 24.80
CA GLY A 189 -8.97 7.05 25.36
C GLY A 189 -10.28 7.17 24.59
N VAL A 190 -11.35 6.63 25.16
CA VAL A 190 -12.73 6.81 24.68
C VAL A 190 -13.63 7.16 25.87
N ALA A 191 -14.49 8.15 25.70
CA ALA A 191 -15.51 8.53 26.68
C ALA A 191 -16.89 8.55 26.02
N ILE A 192 -17.90 8.10 26.76
CA ILE A 192 -19.31 8.19 26.38
C ILE A 192 -20.03 8.97 27.47
N VAL A 193 -20.60 10.10 27.07
CA VAL A 193 -21.22 11.09 27.96
C VAL A 193 -22.70 11.17 27.63
N ALA A 194 -23.57 10.96 28.61
CA ALA A 194 -24.95 11.36 28.55
C ALA A 194 -25.05 12.78 29.11
N THR A 195 -25.58 13.74 28.34
CA THR A 195 -25.70 15.13 28.75
C THR A 195 -27.13 15.63 28.56
N ASP A 196 -27.60 16.38 29.55
CA ASP A 196 -28.74 17.29 29.47
C ASP A 196 -28.20 18.73 29.57
N ALA A 197 -28.93 19.73 29.12
CA ALA A 197 -28.48 21.13 28.97
C ALA A 197 -27.80 21.74 30.22
N ASP A 198 -28.05 21.19 31.41
CA ASP A 198 -27.50 21.65 32.69
C ASP A 198 -26.69 20.56 33.47
N ASP A 199 -26.61 19.30 33.00
CA ASP A 199 -26.00 18.19 33.75
C ASP A 199 -25.34 17.13 32.82
N HIS A 200 -24.42 16.34 33.38
CA HIS A 200 -23.79 15.23 32.66
C HIS A 200 -23.55 13.99 33.51
N GLU A 201 -23.66 12.85 32.86
CA GLU A 201 -23.33 11.53 33.40
C GLU A 201 -22.38 10.82 32.43
N PHE A 202 -21.21 10.41 32.92
CA PHE A 202 -20.33 9.52 32.15
C PHE A 202 -20.89 8.10 32.21
N LEU A 203 -21.40 7.61 31.08
CA LEU A 203 -21.84 6.22 30.95
C LEU A 203 -20.65 5.27 31.01
N ASP A 204 -19.54 5.65 30.37
CA ASP A 204 -18.25 4.98 30.49
C ASP A 204 -17.13 5.95 30.08
N ASN A 205 -15.96 5.86 30.72
CA ASN A 205 -14.83 6.76 30.47
C ASN A 205 -13.50 6.03 30.68
N THR A 206 -12.71 5.96 29.61
CA THR A 206 -11.36 5.38 29.61
C THR A 206 -10.26 6.43 29.43
N VAL A 207 -10.63 7.71 29.32
CA VAL A 207 -9.72 8.83 29.14
C VAL A 207 -9.08 9.20 30.47
N VAL A 208 -7.75 9.15 30.54
CA VAL A 208 -6.96 9.52 31.73
C VAL A 208 -6.27 10.88 31.58
N SER A 209 -6.17 11.36 30.34
CA SER A 209 -5.41 12.55 29.94
C SER A 209 -6.21 13.85 30.00
N ALA A 210 -7.50 13.81 30.32
CA ALA A 210 -8.41 14.95 30.31
C ALA A 210 -9.21 15.03 31.61
N ALA A 211 -9.50 16.25 32.07
CA ALA A 211 -10.42 16.46 33.18
C ALA A 211 -11.88 16.31 32.73
N ASP A 212 -12.76 15.88 33.64
CA ASP A 212 -14.19 15.67 33.36
C ASP A 212 -14.87 16.92 32.80
N GLU A 213 -14.53 18.11 33.31
CA GLU A 213 -15.05 19.40 32.81
C GLU A 213 -14.71 19.62 31.33
N THR A 214 -13.49 19.29 30.91
CA THR A 214 -13.05 19.41 29.52
C THR A 214 -13.78 18.42 28.61
N LEU A 215 -14.00 17.19 29.09
CA LEU A 215 -14.79 16.20 28.35
C LEU A 215 -16.26 16.63 28.21
N PHE A 216 -16.81 17.30 29.22
CA PHE A 216 -18.16 17.84 29.19
C PHE A 216 -18.29 19.01 28.18
N GLU A 217 -17.34 19.95 28.17
CA GLU A 217 -17.30 21.03 27.17
C GLU A 217 -17.26 20.47 25.74
N LEU A 218 -16.36 19.51 25.49
CA LEU A 218 -16.25 18.82 24.20
C LEU A 218 -17.51 18.04 23.82
N ALA A 219 -18.19 17.45 24.81
CA ALA A 219 -19.45 16.76 24.57
C ALA A 219 -20.56 17.75 24.17
N ASN A 220 -20.63 18.92 24.81
CA ASN A 220 -21.59 19.95 24.47
C ASN A 220 -21.38 20.52 23.06
N ASP A 221 -20.12 20.73 22.66
CA ASP A 221 -19.80 21.18 21.30
C ASP A 221 -20.27 20.17 20.22
N ALA A 222 -20.35 18.89 20.58
CA ALA A 222 -20.83 17.85 19.67
C ALA A 222 -22.36 17.80 19.51
N LEU A 223 -23.13 18.50 20.34
CA LEU A 223 -24.60 18.47 20.28
C LEU A 223 -25.17 19.11 19.01
N ASP A 224 -24.43 20.02 18.38
CA ASP A 224 -24.82 20.65 17.11
C ASP A 224 -24.53 19.77 15.87
N GLN A 225 -23.95 18.58 16.06
CA GLN A 225 -23.57 17.68 14.98
C GLN A 225 -24.75 16.85 14.47
N GLU A 226 -24.64 16.34 13.23
CA GLU A 226 -25.61 15.37 12.71
C GLU A 226 -25.43 14.02 13.43
N PRO A 227 -26.51 13.37 13.91
CA PRO A 227 -26.40 12.10 14.62
C PRO A 227 -25.66 11.03 13.80
N ALA A 228 -24.81 10.27 14.49
CA ALA A 228 -23.95 9.23 13.94
C ALA A 228 -22.99 9.70 12.81
N SER A 229 -22.66 10.99 12.76
CA SER A 229 -21.61 11.51 11.88
C SER A 229 -20.33 11.79 12.65
N ALA A 230 -19.19 11.39 12.08
CA ALA A 230 -17.88 11.55 12.68
C ALA A 230 -17.29 12.93 12.39
N VAL A 231 -17.03 13.73 13.42
CA VAL A 231 -16.39 15.05 13.28
C VAL A 231 -15.04 15.05 13.99
N THR A 232 -13.99 15.35 13.24
CA THR A 232 -12.66 15.63 13.79
C THR A 232 -12.62 17.07 14.30
N VAL A 233 -12.27 17.24 15.57
CA VAL A 233 -12.13 18.56 16.19
C VAL A 233 -10.77 19.13 15.84
N GLU A 234 -10.76 20.13 14.96
CA GLU A 234 -9.55 20.90 14.64
C GLU A 234 -9.24 21.86 15.80
N ASP A 235 -8.03 21.76 16.38
CA ASP A 235 -7.55 22.58 17.51
C ASP A 235 -8.23 22.27 18.86
N PRO A 236 -8.04 21.05 19.41
CA PRO A 236 -8.63 20.66 20.68
C PRO A 236 -8.11 21.55 21.83
N PRO A 237 -8.88 21.76 22.91
CA PRO A 237 -8.54 22.71 23.97
C PRO A 237 -7.16 22.42 24.59
N ASP A 238 -6.39 23.48 24.85
CA ASP A 238 -5.02 23.47 25.41
C ASP A 238 -4.84 22.63 26.71
N ALA A 239 -5.95 22.23 27.33
CA ALA A 239 -5.98 21.39 28.53
C ALA A 239 -5.67 19.91 28.27
N LEU A 240 -5.52 19.49 27.01
CA LEU A 240 -5.11 18.13 26.66
C LEU A 240 -3.58 18.04 26.64
N ASP A 241 -3.02 17.18 27.50
CA ASP A 241 -1.58 17.05 27.74
C ASP A 241 -0.75 16.59 26.51
N ALA A 242 -1.37 16.27 25.36
CA ALA A 242 -0.71 15.84 24.14
C ALA A 242 -1.44 16.29 22.86
N PRO A 243 -0.74 16.53 21.73
CA PRO A 243 -1.35 16.75 20.43
C PRO A 243 -2.02 15.44 20.00
N THR A 244 -3.33 15.36 20.28
CA THR A 244 -4.15 14.18 20.03
C THR A 244 -5.31 14.68 19.19
N ASP A 245 -5.50 14.11 18.00
CA ASP A 245 -6.69 14.39 17.21
C ASP A 245 -7.90 13.86 17.99
N LEU A 246 -8.93 14.69 18.10
CA LEU A 246 -10.15 14.31 18.79
C LEU A 246 -11.24 14.02 17.77
N LEU A 247 -11.87 12.86 17.92
CA LEU A 247 -13.09 12.52 17.22
C LEU A 247 -14.27 12.66 18.17
N SER A 248 -15.24 13.49 17.80
CA SER A 248 -16.50 13.67 18.52
C SER A 248 -17.67 13.21 17.66
N MET A 249 -18.67 12.58 18.27
CA MET A 249 -19.88 12.14 17.61
C MET A 249 -21.09 12.23 18.51
N LEU A 250 -22.15 12.87 18.02
CA LEU A 250 -23.48 12.72 18.61
C LEU A 250 -24.02 11.32 18.28
N VAL A 251 -24.26 10.48 19.29
CA VAL A 251 -24.81 9.13 19.11
C VAL A 251 -26.31 9.21 18.84
N THR A 252 -27.07 9.78 19.78
CA THR A 252 -28.52 10.01 19.64
C THR A 252 -28.96 11.12 20.59
N THR A 253 -30.13 11.69 20.33
CA THR A 253 -30.82 12.63 21.21
C THR A 253 -32.20 12.05 21.54
N HIS A 254 -32.48 11.84 22.81
CA HIS A 254 -33.75 11.31 23.30
C HIS A 254 -34.34 12.17 24.40
N ASP A 255 -35.52 12.75 24.14
CA ASP A 255 -36.18 13.74 25.00
C ASP A 255 -35.23 14.87 25.43
N ASP A 256 -34.79 14.83 26.70
CA ASP A 256 -33.93 15.84 27.34
C ASP A 256 -32.47 15.35 27.50
N SER A 257 -32.11 14.17 26.99
CA SER A 257 -30.75 13.62 27.12
C SER A 257 -30.14 13.28 25.76
N SER A 258 -28.92 13.77 25.52
CA SER A 258 -28.10 13.43 24.36
C SER A 258 -26.93 12.56 24.77
N ILE A 259 -26.64 11.53 23.98
CA ILE A 259 -25.46 10.69 24.19
C ILE A 259 -24.39 11.09 23.18
N VAL A 260 -23.22 11.44 23.68
CA VAL A 260 -22.07 11.85 22.89
C VAL A 260 -20.92 10.88 23.12
N LEU A 261 -20.19 10.61 22.06
CA LEU A 261 -18.99 9.79 22.07
C LEU A 261 -17.77 10.63 21.70
N LEU A 262 -16.73 10.52 22.51
CA LEU A 262 -15.44 11.18 22.33
C LEU A 262 -14.34 10.12 22.23
N ALA A 263 -13.52 10.17 21.19
CA ALA A 263 -12.40 9.26 20.98
C ALA A 263 -11.11 10.03 20.66
N PHE A 264 -10.05 9.74 21.41
CA PHE A 264 -8.76 10.41 21.31
C PHE A 264 -7.82 9.58 20.43
N VAL A 265 -7.49 10.12 19.26
CA VAL A 265 -6.68 9.49 18.21
C VAL A 265 -5.29 10.11 18.17
N ASP A 266 -4.26 9.28 18.18
CA ASP A 266 -2.88 9.76 18.02
C ASP A 266 -2.68 10.34 16.60
N GLU A 267 -1.92 11.43 16.43
CA GLU A 267 -1.58 12.02 15.12
C GLU A 267 -1.01 10.99 14.13
N SER A 268 -0.40 9.91 14.65
CA SER A 268 0.12 8.81 13.84
C SER A 268 -0.95 7.89 13.23
N ASN A 269 -2.20 7.97 13.68
CA ASN A 269 -3.35 7.17 13.25
C ASN A 269 -4.37 8.01 12.46
N ALA A 270 -3.92 8.67 11.40
CA ALA A 270 -4.83 9.39 10.50
C ALA A 270 -5.91 8.44 9.95
N LEU A 271 -7.18 8.78 10.18
CA LEU A 271 -8.32 7.96 9.76
C LEU A 271 -8.55 8.07 8.25
N GLU A 272 -8.64 6.91 7.59
CA GLU A 272 -9.09 6.86 6.20
C GLU A 272 -10.61 7.10 6.13
N ILE A 273 -11.12 7.54 4.97
CA ILE A 273 -12.55 7.83 4.78
C ILE A 273 -13.38 6.56 5.02
N GLU A 274 -12.86 5.43 4.59
CA GLU A 274 -13.45 4.10 4.80
C GLU A 274 -13.56 3.75 6.29
N ASP A 275 -12.60 4.19 7.10
CA ASP A 275 -12.60 3.93 8.54
C ASP A 275 -13.66 4.76 9.25
N VAL A 276 -13.81 6.03 8.86
CA VAL A 276 -14.89 6.91 9.33
C VAL A 276 -16.26 6.30 9.05
N GLN A 277 -16.51 5.81 7.84
CA GLN A 277 -17.81 5.21 7.48
C GLN A 277 -18.16 3.97 8.32
N LEU A 278 -17.18 3.14 8.65
CA LEU A 278 -17.40 1.97 9.52
C LEU A 278 -17.71 2.37 10.95
N LEU A 279 -17.09 3.44 11.45
CA LEU A 279 -17.35 3.98 12.77
C LEU A 279 -18.72 4.66 12.86
N GLU A 280 -19.12 5.44 11.85
CA GLU A 280 -20.47 5.99 11.73
C GLU A 280 -21.53 4.86 11.73
N MET A 281 -21.26 3.76 11.03
CA MET A 281 -22.13 2.57 11.05
C MET A 281 -22.24 1.93 12.44
N LEU A 282 -21.13 1.82 13.17
CA LEU A 282 -21.12 1.30 14.54
C LEU A 282 -21.97 2.18 15.46
N VAL A 283 -21.83 3.50 15.34
CA VAL A 283 -22.56 4.46 16.18
C VAL A 283 -24.02 4.60 15.81
N ALA A 284 -24.38 4.46 14.52
CA ALA A 284 -25.77 4.33 14.11
C ALA A 284 -26.45 3.09 14.74
N HIS A 285 -25.71 1.97 14.87
CA HIS A 285 -26.22 0.80 15.60
C HIS A 285 -26.35 1.04 17.10
N ALA A 286 -25.40 1.78 17.70
CA ALA A 286 -25.48 2.18 19.10
C ALA A 286 -26.70 3.07 19.36
N ALA A 287 -26.90 4.10 18.54
CA ALA A 287 -28.05 5.00 18.58
C ALA A 287 -29.37 4.22 18.57
N THR A 288 -29.51 3.30 17.60
CA THR A 288 -30.71 2.44 17.48
C THR A 288 -30.91 1.57 18.73
N ALA A 289 -29.83 1.04 19.32
CA ALA A 289 -29.91 0.22 20.53
C ALA A 289 -30.34 1.05 21.75
N VAL A 290 -29.78 2.26 21.90
CA VAL A 290 -30.12 3.24 22.93
C VAL A 290 -31.59 3.63 22.84
N ASP A 291 -32.06 4.08 21.67
CA ASP A 291 -33.45 4.52 21.46
C ASP A 291 -34.44 3.42 21.88
N ARG A 292 -34.16 2.18 21.49
CA ARG A 292 -34.98 1.02 21.87
C ARG A 292 -35.00 0.75 23.37
N ILE A 293 -33.89 0.96 24.08
CA ILE A 293 -33.82 0.79 25.54
C ILE A 293 -34.66 1.86 26.23
N TYR A 294 -34.58 3.12 25.77
CA TYR A 294 -35.42 4.21 26.27
C TYR A 294 -36.92 3.95 25.99
N ASP A 295 -37.29 3.57 24.76
CA ASP A 295 -38.66 3.21 24.38
C ASP A 295 -39.24 2.10 25.28
N ARG A 296 -38.43 1.07 25.61
CA ARG A 296 -38.84 -0.02 26.50
C ARG A 296 -39.02 0.43 27.95
N ARG A 297 -38.21 1.37 28.45
CA ARG A 297 -38.37 1.93 29.81
C ARG A 297 -39.63 2.79 29.94
N LEU A 298 -40.04 3.44 28.84
CA LEU A 298 -41.25 4.28 28.77
C LEU A 298 -42.54 3.48 28.52
N ALA A 299 -42.46 2.27 27.97
CA ALA A 299 -43.61 1.39 27.80
C ALA A 299 -44.18 0.96 29.17
N PRO A 300 -45.42 1.35 29.53
CA PRO A 300 -45.99 1.04 30.84
C PRO A 300 -46.15 -0.47 31.02
N ALA A 301 -45.99 -0.93 32.27
CA ALA A 301 -46.28 -2.29 32.71
C ALA A 301 -47.79 -2.60 32.60
N GLU A 302 -48.33 -2.69 31.37
CA GLU A 302 -49.69 -3.16 31.12
C GLU A 302 -49.72 -4.69 31.23
N GLY A 303 -49.88 -5.20 32.45
CA GLY A 303 -49.90 -6.65 32.63
C GLY A 303 -50.17 -7.21 34.02
N GLU A 304 -50.79 -6.48 34.96
CA GLU A 304 -51.32 -7.11 36.18
C GLU A 304 -52.83 -7.39 36.01
N PRO A 305 -53.25 -8.67 35.87
CA PRO A 305 -54.66 -9.00 35.79
C PRO A 305 -55.30 -8.77 37.17
N ARG A 306 -56.21 -7.79 37.22
CA ARG A 306 -57.11 -7.57 38.37
C ARG A 306 -57.77 -8.90 38.75
N ARG A 307 -57.37 -9.46 39.91
CA ARG A 307 -58.14 -10.50 40.60
C ARG A 307 -59.52 -9.95 40.91
N SER A 308 -60.52 -10.39 40.14
CA SER A 308 -61.92 -10.30 40.50
C SER A 308 -62.16 -11.13 41.76
N ARG A 309 -62.45 -10.45 42.87
CA ARG A 309 -63.15 -11.04 44.01
C ARG A 309 -64.62 -11.19 43.62
N GLU A 310 -65.10 -12.43 43.65
CA GLU A 310 -66.49 -12.74 44.01
C GLU A 310 -66.47 -13.51 45.34
#